data_AF-A0A450SR28-F1
#
_entry.id   AF-A0A450SR28-F1
#
_cell.length_a   1.000
_cell.length_b   1.000
_cell.length_c   1.000
_cell.angle_alpha   90.00
_cell.angle_beta   90.00
_cell.angle_gamma   90.00
#
_symmetry.space_group_name_H-M   'P 1'
#
loop_
_entity.id
_entity.type
_entity.pdbx_description
1 polymer ?
#
loop_
_entity_poly.entity_id
_entity_poly.type
_entity_poly.pdbx_seq_one_letter_code
_entity_poly.pdbx_strand_id
1 'polypeptide(L)'
;MNRNHNTARKVRQFITAGTAGEEVPARSTFTPAFVDALLHREGDLDRDGYVIGTELGLHLQSEVSRYAVQTPQFGKIRDRELAKGDFVFVLGSGGPKPKVAVAQKVEKAAPPASRDMELAFWNTIEDSKDPDDYRAYLGQFPNGVFAGLARNRIGKLATSKSSVDTLFFVKFWLLLNRLTLNG
;
A
#
# COMPACT_ATOMS: atom_id res chain seq x y z
N MET A 1 -18.43 -21.64 -14.86
CA MET A 1 -17.05 -21.43 -14.38
C MET A 1 -16.87 -19.95 -14.06
N ASN A 2 -16.72 -19.55 -12.78
CA ASN A 2 -16.21 -18.21 -12.46
C ASN A 2 -15.54 -18.22 -11.07
N ARG A 3 -14.23 -18.49 -11.07
CA ARG A 3 -13.33 -18.25 -9.93
C ARG A 3 -12.28 -17.27 -10.46
N ASN A 4 -12.13 -16.12 -9.81
CA ASN A 4 -10.98 -15.23 -10.02
C ASN A 4 -9.71 -16.09 -9.93
N HIS A 5 -9.03 -16.27 -11.06
CA HIS A 5 -8.31 -17.50 -11.41
C HIS A 5 -6.90 -17.63 -10.81
N ASN A 6 -6.50 -16.73 -9.91
CA ASN A 6 -5.14 -16.73 -9.36
C ASN A 6 -5.06 -17.15 -7.88
N THR A 7 -6.05 -16.92 -7.01
CA THR A 7 -5.93 -17.28 -5.57
C THR A 7 -5.72 -18.78 -5.31
N ALA A 8 -6.16 -19.66 -6.22
CA ALA A 8 -5.94 -21.11 -6.14
C ALA A 8 -4.55 -21.57 -6.62
N ARG A 9 -3.72 -20.67 -7.16
CA ARG A 9 -2.38 -20.97 -7.67
C ARG A 9 -1.34 -20.85 -6.55
N LYS A 10 -0.17 -21.44 -6.76
CA LYS A 10 0.91 -21.40 -5.76
C LYS A 10 1.37 -19.97 -5.52
N VAL A 11 1.52 -19.63 -4.25
CA VAL A 11 2.05 -18.34 -3.82
C VAL A 11 3.02 -18.49 -2.66
N ARG A 12 4.09 -17.68 -2.66
CA ARG A 12 4.81 -17.28 -1.46
C ARG A 12 4.78 -15.76 -1.37
N GLN A 13 4.12 -15.27 -0.35
CA GLN A 13 3.91 -13.86 -0.08
C GLN A 13 4.50 -13.52 1.28
N PHE A 14 4.98 -12.29 1.41
CA PHE A 14 5.47 -11.74 2.66
C PHE A 14 4.66 -10.50 3.03
N ILE A 15 4.54 -10.26 4.34
CA ILE A 15 4.07 -9.02 4.92
C ILE A 15 5.00 -8.77 6.12
N THR A 16 5.65 -7.61 6.17
CA THR A 16 6.57 -7.23 7.26
C THR A 16 6.11 -5.94 7.91
N ALA A 17 6.45 -5.75 9.18
CA ALA A 17 6.09 -4.55 9.94
C ALA A 17 6.91 -3.30 9.57
N GLY A 18 8.00 -3.48 8.83
CA GLY A 18 8.93 -2.42 8.46
C GLY A 18 9.90 -2.85 7.36
N THR A 19 10.75 -1.90 6.96
CA THR A 19 11.84 -2.09 5.99
C THR A 19 13.11 -2.62 6.66
N ALA A 20 14.12 -2.96 5.85
CA ALA A 20 15.41 -3.40 6.36
C ALA A 20 16.07 -2.29 7.20
N GLY A 21 16.44 -2.63 8.44
CA GLY A 21 17.08 -1.69 9.37
C GLY A 21 16.12 -0.77 10.12
N GLU A 22 14.81 -0.87 9.88
CA GLU A 22 13.82 -0.15 10.65
C GLU A 22 13.57 -0.82 12.01
N GLU A 23 13.63 -0.04 13.09
CA GLU A 23 13.38 -0.56 14.44
C GLU A 23 11.89 -0.87 14.64
N VAL A 24 11.62 -2.00 15.29
CA VAL A 24 10.27 -2.39 15.68
C VAL A 24 10.02 -1.89 17.11
N PRO A 25 9.02 -1.01 17.34
CA PRO A 25 8.75 -0.48 18.66
C PRO A 25 8.31 -1.57 19.63
N ALA A 26 8.65 -1.44 20.92
CA ALA A 26 8.25 -2.37 21.97
C ALA A 26 6.72 -2.53 22.07
N ARG A 27 5.98 -1.45 21.80
CA ARG A 27 4.53 -1.48 21.61
C ARG A 27 4.23 -1.48 20.11
N SER A 28 3.84 -2.63 19.59
CA SER A 28 3.55 -2.82 18.16
C SER A 28 2.28 -2.06 17.75
N THR A 29 2.37 -1.26 16.67
CA THR A 29 1.20 -0.75 15.93
C THR A 29 0.78 -1.72 14.83
N PHE A 30 1.74 -2.44 14.24
CA PHE A 30 1.51 -3.40 13.17
C PHE A 30 0.63 -4.58 13.60
N THR A 31 0.92 -5.18 14.75
CA THR A 31 0.20 -6.36 15.24
C THR A 31 -1.28 -6.11 15.50
N PRO A 32 -1.69 -5.07 16.25
CA PRO A 32 -3.11 -4.78 16.42
C PRO A 32 -3.78 -4.45 15.08
N ALA A 33 -3.16 -3.66 14.21
CA ALA A 33 -3.70 -3.38 12.87
C ALA A 33 -3.92 -4.65 12.04
N PHE A 34 -3.00 -5.62 12.11
CA PHE A 34 -3.14 -6.92 11.43
C PHE A 34 -4.35 -7.70 11.96
N VAL A 35 -4.52 -7.71 13.28
CA VAL A 35 -5.63 -8.42 13.94
C VAL A 35 -6.96 -7.74 13.62
N ASP A 36 -7.02 -6.42 13.73
CA ASP A 36 -8.22 -5.62 13.47
C ASP A 36 -8.67 -5.73 12.01
N ALA A 37 -7.72 -5.76 11.06
CA ALA A 37 -8.00 -6.00 9.64
C ALA A 37 -8.83 -7.27 9.40
N LEU A 38 -8.57 -8.33 10.17
CA LEU A 38 -9.27 -9.62 10.06
C LEU A 38 -10.52 -9.68 10.95
N LEU A 39 -10.42 -9.27 12.21
CA LEU A 39 -11.53 -9.40 13.17
C LEU A 39 -12.65 -8.38 12.93
N HIS A 40 -12.30 -7.16 12.55
CA HIS A 40 -13.24 -6.07 12.29
C HIS A 40 -13.53 -5.86 10.79
N ARG A 41 -13.00 -6.75 9.93
CA ARG A 41 -13.15 -6.71 8.47
C ARG A 41 -12.60 -5.44 7.81
N GLU A 42 -11.67 -4.75 8.45
CA GLU A 42 -11.08 -3.52 7.91
C GLU A 42 -10.12 -3.79 6.74
N GLY A 43 -9.62 -5.03 6.64
CA GLY A 43 -8.83 -5.52 5.51
C GLY A 43 -9.65 -5.96 4.30
N ASP A 44 -10.98 -6.08 4.42
CA ASP A 44 -11.89 -6.45 3.32
C ASP A 44 -12.23 -5.19 2.51
N LEU A 45 -11.28 -4.76 1.68
CA LEU A 45 -11.32 -3.48 0.97
C LEU A 45 -12.43 -3.41 -0.08
N ASP A 46 -12.81 -4.55 -0.68
CA ASP A 46 -13.87 -4.62 -1.69
C ASP A 46 -15.22 -5.17 -1.17
N ARG A 47 -15.27 -5.57 0.11
CA ARG A 47 -16.46 -6.02 0.85
C ARG A 47 -17.05 -7.30 0.30
N ASP A 48 -16.21 -8.24 -0.11
CA ASP A 48 -16.62 -9.53 -0.66
C ASP A 48 -16.71 -10.65 0.40
N GLY A 49 -16.31 -10.35 1.65
CA GLY A 49 -16.30 -11.30 2.76
C GLY A 49 -15.02 -12.11 2.89
N TYR A 50 -14.03 -11.83 2.06
CA TYR A 50 -12.67 -12.35 2.13
C TYR A 50 -11.69 -11.20 2.36
N VAL A 51 -10.49 -11.54 2.82
CA VAL A 51 -9.35 -10.62 2.79
C VAL A 51 -8.24 -11.33 2.07
N ILE A 52 -7.77 -10.79 0.95
CA ILE A 52 -6.59 -11.34 0.28
C ILE A 52 -5.30 -10.74 0.84
N GLY A 53 -4.17 -11.43 0.69
CA GLY A 53 -2.86 -10.97 1.17
C GLY A 53 -2.47 -9.60 0.63
N THR A 54 -2.82 -9.30 -0.63
CA THR A 54 -2.64 -7.97 -1.23
C THR A 54 -3.45 -6.88 -0.52
N GLU A 55 -4.71 -7.15 -0.18
CA GLU A 55 -5.58 -6.20 0.51
C GLU A 55 -5.14 -5.99 1.96
N LEU A 56 -4.77 -7.08 2.62
CA LEU A 56 -4.21 -7.03 3.96
C LEU A 56 -2.95 -6.17 4.00
N GLY A 57 -2.01 -6.41 3.08
CA GLY A 57 -0.79 -5.61 2.97
C GLY A 57 -1.06 -4.13 2.70
N LEU A 58 -1.99 -3.83 1.79
CA LEU A 58 -2.44 -2.48 1.49
C LEU A 58 -3.05 -1.76 2.69
N HIS A 59 -3.97 -2.44 3.38
CA HIS A 59 -4.60 -1.93 4.60
C HIS A 59 -3.52 -1.62 5.65
N LEU A 60 -2.63 -2.58 5.92
CA LEU A 60 -1.56 -2.42 6.90
C LEU A 60 -0.62 -1.27 6.58
N GLN A 61 -0.21 -1.13 5.31
CA GLN A 61 0.67 -0.05 4.90
C GLN A 61 0.00 1.32 5.10
N SER A 62 -1.29 1.45 4.79
CA SER A 62 -2.05 2.69 5.02
C SER A 62 -2.23 2.97 6.52
N GLU A 63 -2.67 1.98 7.29
CA GLU A 63 -3.10 2.17 8.66
C GLU A 63 -1.93 2.42 9.60
N VAL A 64 -0.91 1.56 9.56
CA VAL A 64 0.26 1.67 10.44
C VAL A 64 1.01 2.98 10.17
N SER A 65 1.14 3.37 8.90
CA SER A 65 1.80 4.62 8.49
C SER A 65 1.15 5.91 9.01
N ARG A 66 -0.08 5.85 9.53
CA ARG A 66 -0.79 7.00 10.12
C ARG A 66 -0.39 7.23 11.57
N TYR A 67 -0.04 6.17 12.29
CA TYR A 67 0.18 6.20 13.74
C TYR A 67 1.62 5.91 14.14
N ALA A 68 2.41 5.35 13.23
CA ALA A 68 3.80 5.00 13.46
C ALA A 68 4.69 5.40 12.29
N VAL A 69 5.99 5.53 12.59
CA VAL A 69 7.03 5.68 11.56
C VAL A 69 7.21 4.41 10.73
N GLN A 70 6.77 3.27 11.29
CA GLN A 70 6.80 1.95 10.66
C GLN A 70 6.29 1.97 9.22
N THR A 71 7.05 1.35 8.32
CA THR A 71 6.70 1.21 6.90
C THR A 71 6.43 -0.24 6.52
N PRO A 72 5.21 -0.77 6.78
CA PRO A 72 4.90 -2.14 6.41
C PRO A 72 5.13 -2.41 4.93
N GLN A 73 5.78 -3.53 4.64
CA GLN A 73 6.04 -4.00 3.28
C GLN A 73 5.22 -5.25 3.02
N PHE A 74 4.76 -5.43 1.80
CA PHE A 74 4.09 -6.64 1.38
C PHE A 74 4.42 -6.91 -0.08
N GLY A 75 4.38 -8.18 -0.46
CA GLY A 75 4.70 -8.54 -1.83
C GLY A 75 4.82 -10.04 -2.01
N LYS A 76 5.00 -10.45 -3.27
CA LYS A 76 5.24 -11.84 -3.64
C LYS A 76 6.71 -12.02 -3.93
N ILE A 77 7.24 -13.21 -3.66
CA ILE A 77 8.61 -13.50 -4.08
C ILE A 77 8.70 -13.44 -5.61
N ARG A 78 9.85 -12.99 -6.12
CA ARG A 78 10.11 -12.91 -7.57
C ARG A 78 10.44 -14.30 -8.13
N ASP A 79 9.45 -15.18 -8.11
CA ASP A 79 9.54 -16.55 -8.62
C ASP A 79 8.36 -16.85 -9.54
N ARG A 80 8.65 -17.37 -10.74
CA ARG A 80 7.65 -17.60 -11.78
C ARG A 80 6.53 -18.53 -11.31
N GLU A 81 6.84 -19.53 -10.48
CA GLU A 81 5.88 -20.53 -10.04
C GLU A 81 5.17 -20.15 -8.75
N LEU A 82 5.80 -19.30 -7.93
CA LEU A 82 5.35 -18.95 -6.59
C LEU A 82 4.83 -17.51 -6.46
N ALA A 83 4.69 -16.77 -7.57
CA ALA A 83 4.05 -15.44 -7.59
C ALA A 83 2.63 -15.46 -8.17
N LYS A 84 2.05 -16.64 -8.41
CA LYS A 84 0.85 -16.81 -9.23
C LYS A 84 -0.47 -16.70 -8.46
N GLY A 85 -0.46 -16.83 -7.13
CA GLY A 85 -1.65 -16.73 -6.29
C GLY A 85 -1.62 -15.62 -5.26
N ASP A 86 -2.44 -15.75 -4.22
CA ASP A 86 -2.56 -14.79 -3.12
C ASP A 86 -2.96 -15.52 -1.84
N PHE A 87 -2.62 -14.97 -0.67
CA PHE A 87 -3.21 -15.46 0.58
C PHE A 87 -4.68 -15.08 0.64
N VAL A 88 -5.50 -15.92 1.26
CA VAL A 88 -6.94 -15.69 1.42
C VAL A 88 -7.34 -16.00 2.85
N PHE A 89 -7.91 -15.03 3.53
CA PHE A 89 -8.53 -15.18 4.85
C PHE A 89 -10.05 -15.17 4.68
N VAL A 90 -10.72 -16.15 5.28
CA VAL A 90 -12.18 -16.25 5.27
C VAL A 90 -12.72 -15.67 6.57
N LEU A 91 -13.47 -14.57 6.48
CA LEU A 91 -14.01 -13.89 7.67
C LEU A 91 -15.36 -14.52 8.05
N GLY A 92 -15.39 -15.29 9.15
CA GLY A 92 -16.51 -16.17 9.53
C GLY A 92 -17.92 -15.54 9.64
N SER A 93 -18.91 -16.39 9.38
CA SER A 93 -20.34 -16.39 9.74
C SER A 93 -21.17 -15.11 9.56
N GLY A 94 -21.26 -14.61 8.33
CA GLY A 94 -22.22 -13.54 7.97
C GLY A 94 -21.90 -12.83 6.66
N GLY A 95 -20.72 -13.09 6.08
CA GLY A 95 -20.52 -12.82 4.65
C GLY A 95 -21.46 -13.70 3.83
N PRO A 96 -21.93 -13.25 2.65
CA PRO A 96 -22.73 -14.11 1.79
C PRO A 96 -21.98 -15.44 1.60
N LYS A 97 -22.68 -16.58 1.81
CA LYS A 97 -22.21 -17.90 1.36
C LYS A 97 -21.61 -17.73 -0.03
N PRO A 98 -20.48 -18.37 -0.39
CA PRO A 98 -19.83 -18.16 -1.68
C PRO A 98 -20.85 -18.31 -2.80
N LYS A 99 -21.36 -17.16 -3.26
CA LYS A 99 -22.26 -17.10 -4.41
C LYS A 99 -21.36 -17.31 -5.59
N VAL A 100 -21.20 -18.59 -5.95
CA VAL A 100 -21.23 -18.93 -7.36
C VAL A 100 -22.44 -18.18 -7.96
N ALA A 101 -22.14 -17.16 -8.77
CA ALA A 101 -23.07 -16.17 -9.35
C ALA A 101 -23.54 -15.02 -8.43
N VAL A 102 -22.81 -13.89 -8.47
CA VAL A 102 -23.42 -12.56 -8.68
C VAL A 102 -22.57 -11.82 -9.70
N ALA A 103 -22.88 -12.02 -10.98
CA ALA A 103 -22.40 -11.21 -12.10
C ALA A 103 -23.07 -9.81 -12.12
N GLN A 104 -23.40 -9.23 -10.96
CA GLN A 104 -24.19 -8.01 -10.84
C GLN A 104 -23.79 -7.22 -9.59
N LYS A 105 -22.52 -6.83 -9.50
CA LYS A 105 -22.11 -5.53 -8.93
C LYS A 105 -20.91 -5.03 -9.73
N VAL A 106 -21.17 -4.88 -11.03
CA VAL A 106 -20.23 -4.30 -11.99
C VAL A 106 -20.36 -2.80 -11.88
N GLU A 107 -19.75 -2.22 -10.86
CA GLU A 107 -19.32 -0.82 -10.91
C GLU A 107 -18.22 -0.62 -9.86
N LYS A 108 -17.00 -0.39 -10.36
CA LYS A 108 -15.81 0.07 -9.60
C LYS A 108 -14.87 -0.96 -8.95
N ALA A 109 -14.85 -2.21 -9.40
CA ALA A 109 -13.66 -3.08 -9.23
C ALA A 109 -13.16 -3.46 -10.63
N ALA A 110 -11.91 -3.12 -10.92
CA ALA A 110 -11.30 -3.43 -12.21
C ALA A 110 -11.31 -4.96 -12.45
N PRO A 111 -11.55 -5.45 -13.68
CA PRO A 111 -11.45 -6.88 -14.01
C PRO A 111 -10.21 -7.55 -13.38
N PRO A 112 -10.23 -8.86 -13.07
CA PRO A 112 -9.08 -9.55 -12.47
C PRO A 112 -7.77 -9.39 -13.27
N ALA A 113 -7.86 -9.36 -14.61
CA ALA A 113 -6.72 -9.07 -15.48
C ALA A 113 -6.15 -7.66 -15.28
N SER A 114 -7.01 -6.66 -15.03
CA SER A 114 -6.55 -5.32 -14.66
C SER A 114 -6.00 -5.24 -13.24
N ARG A 115 -6.47 -6.09 -12.31
CA ARG A 115 -5.92 -6.12 -10.93
C ARG A 115 -4.49 -6.66 -10.91
N ASP A 116 -4.20 -7.70 -11.70
CA ASP A 116 -2.82 -8.20 -11.87
C ASP A 116 -1.90 -7.17 -12.56
N MET A 117 -2.41 -6.46 -13.57
CA MET A 117 -1.66 -5.37 -14.23
C MET A 117 -1.40 -4.20 -13.27
N GLU A 118 -2.38 -3.82 -12.48
CA GLU A 118 -2.27 -2.77 -11.48
C GLU A 118 -1.25 -3.14 -10.39
N LEU A 119 -1.30 -4.38 -9.88
CA LEU A 119 -0.30 -4.95 -8.97
C LEU A 119 1.12 -4.92 -9.57
N ALA A 120 1.27 -5.35 -10.82
CA ALA A 120 2.55 -5.34 -11.50
C ALA A 120 3.09 -3.91 -11.65
N PHE A 121 2.24 -2.96 -12.01
CA PHE A 121 2.61 -1.55 -12.06
C PHE A 121 3.03 -1.06 -10.67
N TRP A 122 2.21 -1.28 -9.64
CA TRP A 122 2.49 -0.87 -8.28
C TRP A 122 3.85 -1.35 -7.78
N ASN A 123 4.16 -2.65 -7.96
CA ASN A 123 5.45 -3.24 -7.55
C ASN A 123 6.67 -2.59 -8.24
N THR A 124 6.50 -1.91 -9.37
CA THR A 124 7.59 -1.18 -10.03
C THR A 124 7.83 0.21 -9.45
N ILE A 125 6.83 0.80 -8.80
CA ILE A 125 6.87 2.18 -8.32
C ILE A 125 6.75 2.32 -6.80
N GLU A 126 6.48 1.24 -6.06
CA GLU A 126 6.17 1.29 -4.62
C GLU A 126 7.29 1.87 -3.74
N ASP A 127 8.53 1.71 -4.19
CA ASP A 127 9.74 2.26 -3.56
C ASP A 127 10.27 3.52 -4.29
N SER A 128 9.53 4.04 -5.27
CA SER A 128 9.95 5.23 -6.01
C SER A 128 9.99 6.46 -5.11
N LYS A 129 11.02 7.28 -5.32
CA LYS A 129 11.20 8.60 -4.69
C LYS A 129 10.69 9.73 -5.59
N ASP A 130 10.22 9.40 -6.79
CA ASP A 130 9.67 10.37 -7.73
C ASP A 130 8.15 10.46 -7.58
N PRO A 131 7.58 11.62 -7.17
CA PRO A 131 6.13 11.78 -7.13
C PRO A 131 5.44 11.60 -8.50
N ASP A 132 6.14 11.78 -9.61
CA ASP A 132 5.58 11.63 -10.95
C ASP A 132 5.23 10.17 -11.30
N ASP A 133 5.96 9.18 -10.75
CA ASP A 133 5.63 7.76 -10.94
C ASP A 133 4.26 7.41 -10.35
N TYR A 134 3.97 7.94 -9.16
CA TYR A 134 2.66 7.77 -8.52
C TYR A 134 1.55 8.55 -9.24
N ARG A 135 1.87 9.70 -9.86
CA ARG A 135 0.91 10.43 -10.71
C ARG A 135 0.60 9.66 -11.98
N ALA A 136 1.60 9.03 -12.60
CA ALA A 136 1.42 8.17 -13.76
C ALA A 136 0.50 6.98 -13.41
N TYR A 137 0.75 6.34 -12.26
CA TYR A 137 -0.15 5.30 -11.74
C TYR A 137 -1.59 5.81 -11.58
N LEU A 138 -1.80 6.98 -10.97
CA LEU A 138 -3.13 7.56 -10.80
C LEU A 138 -3.80 7.95 -12.12
N GLY A 139 -3.02 8.31 -13.14
CA GLY A 139 -3.51 8.56 -14.49
C GLY A 139 -4.04 7.29 -15.16
N GLN A 140 -3.33 6.16 -14.99
CA GLN A 140 -3.72 4.88 -15.58
C GLN A 140 -4.80 4.15 -14.76
N PHE A 141 -4.78 4.28 -13.44
CA PHE A 141 -5.68 3.61 -12.50
C PHE A 141 -6.31 4.61 -11.51
N PRO A 142 -7.15 5.56 -11.99
CA PRO A 142 -7.69 6.64 -11.15
C PRO A 142 -8.59 6.14 -10.00
N ASN A 143 -9.23 5.00 -10.20
CA ASN A 143 -10.03 4.29 -9.20
C ASN A 143 -9.40 2.94 -8.80
N GLY A 144 -8.09 2.78 -9.00
CA GLY A 144 -7.38 1.56 -8.61
C GLY A 144 -7.36 1.36 -7.09
N VAL A 145 -7.16 0.12 -6.68
CA VAL A 145 -6.98 -0.30 -5.29
C VAL A 145 -5.83 0.45 -4.62
N PHE A 146 -4.70 0.69 -5.32
CA PHE A 146 -3.58 1.46 -4.75
C PHE A 146 -3.76 2.99 -4.88
N ALA A 147 -4.87 3.51 -5.40
CA ALA A 147 -5.03 4.95 -5.66
C ALA A 147 -5.00 5.80 -4.38
N GLY A 148 -5.59 5.32 -3.29
CA GLY A 148 -5.49 6.01 -1.99
C GLY A 148 -4.06 6.09 -1.50
N LEU A 149 -3.33 4.98 -1.61
CA LEU A 149 -1.94 4.88 -1.18
C LEU A 149 -1.00 5.73 -2.05
N ALA A 150 -1.17 5.73 -3.37
CA ALA A 150 -0.42 6.57 -4.30
C ALA A 150 -0.58 8.07 -3.98
N ARG A 151 -1.81 8.53 -3.68
CA ARG A 151 -2.04 9.93 -3.25
C ARG A 151 -1.30 10.24 -1.94
N ASN A 152 -1.33 9.32 -0.98
CA ASN A 152 -0.61 9.48 0.28
C ASN A 152 0.93 9.57 0.07
N ARG A 153 1.49 8.78 -0.86
CA ARG A 153 2.92 8.82 -1.21
C ARG A 153 3.33 10.17 -1.81
N ILE A 154 2.54 10.71 -2.74
CA ILE A 154 2.76 12.05 -3.31
C ILE A 154 2.78 13.11 -2.20
N GLY A 155 1.82 13.06 -1.26
CA GLY A 155 1.76 13.99 -0.14
C GLY A 155 2.99 13.95 0.76
N LYS A 156 3.47 12.74 1.13
CA LYS A 156 4.68 12.57 1.96
C LYS A 156 5.94 13.12 1.28
N LEU A 157 6.11 12.88 -0.02
CA LEU A 157 7.27 13.34 -0.79
C LEU A 157 7.29 14.86 -0.99
N ALA A 158 6.12 15.48 -1.17
CA ALA A 158 6.00 16.94 -1.28
C ALA A 158 6.46 17.67 0.00
N THR A 159 6.06 17.15 1.18
CA THR A 159 6.47 17.71 2.48
C THR A 159 7.95 17.51 2.76
N SER A 160 8.54 16.40 2.31
CA SER A 160 9.99 16.16 2.47
C SER A 160 10.82 17.16 1.65
N LYS A 161 10.41 17.46 0.41
CA LYS A 161 11.13 18.40 -0.47
C LYS A 161 11.10 19.84 0.05
N SER A 162 9.97 20.30 0.57
CA SER A 162 9.84 21.66 1.11
C SER A 162 10.66 21.91 2.40
N SER A 163 10.85 20.87 3.22
CA SER A 163 11.61 20.98 4.48
C SER A 163 13.11 21.16 4.23
N VAL A 164 13.68 20.51 3.20
CA VAL A 164 15.09 20.65 2.83
C VAL A 164 15.37 22.05 2.25
N ASP A 165 14.50 22.55 1.39
CA ASP A 165 14.66 23.86 0.75
C ASP A 165 14.61 25.01 1.77
N THR A 166 13.72 24.90 2.78
CA THR A 166 13.58 25.92 3.83
C THR A 166 14.82 25.97 4.74
N LEU A 167 15.38 24.81 5.10
CA LEU A 167 16.58 24.76 5.95
C LEU A 167 17.81 25.32 5.24
N PHE A 168 17.91 25.11 3.93
CA PHE A 168 18.98 25.68 3.10
C PHE A 168 18.83 27.19 2.99
N PHE A 169 17.61 27.69 2.72
CA PHE A 169 17.35 29.12 2.62
C PHE A 169 17.61 29.86 3.93
N VAL A 170 17.18 29.32 5.07
CA VAL A 170 17.42 29.93 6.40
C VAL A 170 18.91 29.93 6.76
N LYS A 171 19.63 28.81 6.52
CA LYS A 171 21.08 28.76 6.75
C LYS A 171 21.86 29.69 5.81
N PHE A 172 21.46 29.75 4.54
CA PHE A 172 22.06 30.62 3.53
C PHE A 172 21.81 32.10 3.82
N TRP A 173 20.58 32.46 4.20
CA TRP A 173 20.21 33.81 4.61
C TRP A 173 20.97 34.25 5.87
N LEU A 174 21.11 33.38 6.89
CA LEU A 174 21.92 33.65 8.08
C LEU A 174 23.42 33.79 7.75
N LEU A 175 23.94 33.02 6.79
CA LEU A 175 25.34 33.11 6.36
C LEU A 175 25.61 34.44 5.64
N LEU A 176 24.70 34.88 4.77
CA LEU A 176 24.83 36.15 4.05
C LEU A 176 24.70 37.37 4.97
N ASN A 177 23.78 37.34 5.94
CA ASN A 177 23.58 38.46 6.87
C ASN A 177 24.73 38.62 7.89
N ARG A 178 25.57 37.59 8.06
CA ARG A 178 26.76 37.63 8.92
C ARG A 178 27.97 38.30 8.24
N LEU A 179 27.95 38.42 6.91
CA LEU A 179 29.04 39.04 6.13
C LEU A 179 28.88 40.56 5.99
N THR A 180 27.72 41.12 6.33
CA THR A 180 27.42 42.57 6.22
C THR A 180 27.58 43.36 7.53
N LEU A 181 27.96 42.72 8.64
CA LEU A 181 28.09 43.36 9.96
C LEU A 181 29.54 43.58 10.43
N ASN A 182 30.54 43.27 9.60
CA ASN A 182 31.96 43.48 9.89
C ASN A 182 32.63 44.35 8.80
N GLY A 183 32.04 45.50 8.49
CA GLY A 183 32.61 46.50 7.57
C GLY A 183 32.47 47.90 8.13
#